data_AF-A0A7I0JHU3-F1
#
_entry.id   AF-A0A7I0JHU3-F1
#
_cell.length_a   1.000
_cell.length_b   1.000
_cell.length_c   1.000
_cell.angle_alpha   90.00
_cell.angle_beta   90.00
_cell.angle_gamma   90.00
#
_symmetry.space_group_name_H-M   'P 1'
#
loop_
_entity.id
_entity.type
_entity.pdbx_description
1 polymer ?
#
loop_
_entity_poly.entity_id
_entity_poly.type
_entity_poly.pdbx_seq_one_letter_code
_entity_poly.pdbx_strand_id
1 'polypeptide(L)'
;DMVARFCSLAIAMPADWFRYFHFAHHRFTQDPENDPELAFPKPETLRQYIVHVSGLPVWWGHFKTLYTNAIGRCRDSYVPPKGLPKVQAEARAMIAFYVMVLGLAVWFKASVLLYVWIVPALLGQPFLRLYLLAEHGRCPFVANMLENSRTTLTNWLVRKLA
;
A
#
# COMPACT_ATOMS: atom_id res chain seq x y z
N ASP A 1 -4.49 -10.73 13.60
CA ASP A 1 -3.43 -11.30 12.74
C ASP A 1 -3.92 -11.91 11.43
N MET A 2 -4.82 -12.90 11.41
CA MET A 2 -5.20 -13.59 10.16
C MET A 2 -5.86 -12.68 9.10
N VAL A 3 -6.73 -11.76 9.52
CA VAL A 3 -7.39 -10.80 8.61
C VAL A 3 -6.35 -9.95 7.86
N ALA A 4 -5.36 -9.42 8.57
CA ALA A 4 -4.27 -8.64 7.96
C ALA A 4 -3.47 -9.48 6.95
N ARG A 5 -3.21 -10.76 7.23
CA ARG A 5 -2.53 -11.67 6.28
C ARG A 5 -3.37 -11.94 5.04
N PHE A 6 -4.66 -12.21 5.21
CA PHE A 6 -5.56 -12.40 4.07
C PHE A 6 -5.62 -11.14 3.18
N CYS A 7 -5.83 -9.96 3.79
CA CYS A 7 -5.83 -8.70 3.06
C CYS A 7 -4.48 -8.43 2.39
N SER A 8 -3.35 -8.71 3.06
CA SER A 8 -2.00 -8.52 2.48
C SER A 8 -1.82 -9.28 1.17
N LEU A 9 -2.36 -10.50 1.09
CA LEU A 9 -2.34 -11.29 -0.13
C LEU A 9 -3.21 -10.64 -1.22
N ALA A 10 -4.40 -10.15 -0.87
CA ALA A 10 -5.30 -9.52 -1.82
C ALA A 10 -4.72 -8.24 -2.46
N ILE A 11 -3.91 -7.46 -1.73
CA ILE A 11 -3.37 -6.18 -2.21
C ILE A 11 -1.85 -6.16 -2.41
N ALA A 12 -1.20 -7.32 -2.41
CA ALA A 12 0.25 -7.45 -2.61
C ALA A 12 1.13 -6.67 -1.63
N MET A 13 0.68 -6.46 -0.39
CA MET A 13 1.36 -5.63 0.60
C MET A 13 1.73 -6.44 1.86
N PRO A 14 2.99 -6.86 2.04
CA PRO A 14 3.39 -7.75 3.14
C PRO A 14 3.01 -7.16 4.51
N ALA A 15 2.24 -7.91 5.30
CA ALA A 15 1.64 -7.45 6.54
C ALA A 15 2.68 -7.12 7.64
N ASP A 16 3.76 -7.90 7.76
CA ASP A 16 4.79 -7.59 8.77
C ASP A 16 5.61 -6.37 8.40
N TRP A 17 6.01 -6.27 7.15
CA TRP A 17 6.70 -5.06 6.66
C TRP A 17 5.81 -3.84 6.80
N PHE A 18 4.54 -3.94 6.40
CA PHE A 18 3.59 -2.85 6.49
C PHE A 18 3.32 -2.46 7.93
N ARG A 19 3.31 -3.40 8.88
CA ARG A 19 3.18 -3.07 10.30
C ARG A 19 4.33 -2.22 10.81
N TYR A 20 5.57 -2.51 10.40
CA TYR A 20 6.72 -1.66 10.74
C TYR A 20 6.60 -0.27 10.11
N PHE A 21 6.27 -0.22 8.82
CA PHE A 21 6.01 1.03 8.09
C PHE A 21 4.92 1.86 8.78
N HIS A 22 3.80 1.25 9.12
CA HIS A 22 2.62 1.91 9.66
C HIS A 22 2.85 2.40 11.11
N PHE A 23 3.58 1.65 11.93
CA PHE A 23 3.99 2.13 13.24
C PHE A 23 4.94 3.33 13.17
N ALA A 24 5.87 3.34 12.21
CA ALA A 24 6.73 4.50 11.99
C ALA A 24 5.93 5.71 11.51
N HIS A 25 5.03 5.52 10.53
CA HIS A 25 4.12 6.56 10.07
C HIS A 25 3.29 7.15 11.21
N HIS A 26 2.65 6.34 12.06
CA HIS A 26 1.86 6.86 13.19
C HIS A 26 2.69 7.54 14.28
N ARG A 27 3.94 7.10 14.47
CA ARG A 27 4.83 7.73 15.44
C ARG A 27 5.31 9.12 14.98
N PHE A 28 5.48 9.28 13.68
CA PHE A 28 6.10 10.45 13.07
C PHE A 28 5.18 11.10 12.03
N THR A 29 3.87 11.02 12.21
CA THR A 29 2.91 11.47 11.20
C THR A 29 3.20 12.91 10.80
N GLN A 30 3.37 13.13 9.51
CA GLN A 30 3.61 14.45 8.91
C GLN A 30 4.94 15.11 9.34
N ASP A 31 5.88 14.32 9.86
CA ASP A 31 7.29 14.70 10.02
C ASP A 31 8.05 14.44 8.71
N PRO A 32 8.55 15.47 8.01
CA PRO A 32 9.20 15.30 6.70
C PRO A 32 10.46 14.43 6.71
N GLU A 33 11.13 14.28 7.86
CA GLU A 33 12.37 13.51 7.96
C GLU A 33 12.12 12.05 8.34
N ASN A 34 11.07 11.79 9.12
CA ASN A 34 10.86 10.49 9.75
C ASN A 34 9.61 9.73 9.26
N ASP A 35 8.65 10.42 8.64
CA ASP A 35 7.43 9.78 8.12
C ASP A 35 7.72 9.03 6.80
N PRO A 36 7.67 7.69 6.77
CA PRO A 36 7.93 6.95 5.55
C PRO A 36 6.84 7.15 4.48
N GLU A 37 5.65 7.66 4.83
CA GLU A 37 4.62 8.01 3.84
C GLU A 37 4.97 9.27 3.05
N LEU A 38 5.78 10.17 3.62
CA LEU A 38 6.24 11.39 2.95
C LEU A 38 7.44 11.18 2.01
N ALA A 39 7.99 9.96 1.94
CA ALA A 39 9.10 9.61 1.06
C ALA A 39 8.81 9.85 -0.44
N PHE A 40 7.54 9.95 -0.82
CA PHE A 40 7.14 10.34 -2.16
C PHE A 40 6.34 11.64 -2.13
N PRO A 41 6.74 12.67 -2.90
CA PRO A 41 6.02 13.94 -2.93
C PRO A 41 4.61 13.75 -3.51
N LYS A 42 3.68 14.56 -3.03
CA LYS A 42 2.32 14.64 -3.59
C LYS A 42 2.39 15.28 -4.99
N PRO A 43 1.43 14.99 -5.89
CA PRO A 43 1.48 15.50 -7.26
C PRO A 43 1.29 17.02 -7.33
N GLU A 44 2.10 17.69 -8.16
CA GLU A 44 2.07 19.15 -8.38
C GLU A 44 1.60 19.54 -9.79
N THR A 45 1.72 18.62 -10.75
CA THR A 45 1.27 18.82 -12.14
C THR A 45 0.12 17.91 -12.50
N LEU A 46 -0.64 18.25 -13.54
CA LEU A 46 -1.74 17.39 -14.04
C LEU A 46 -1.25 15.99 -14.42
N ARG A 47 -0.06 15.88 -15.03
CA ARG A 47 0.55 14.60 -15.38
C ARG A 47 0.84 13.75 -14.13
N GLN A 48 1.47 14.35 -13.12
CA GLN A 48 1.73 13.66 -11.85
C GLN A 48 0.43 13.27 -11.15
N TYR A 49 -0.59 14.11 -11.22
CA TYR A 49 -1.91 13.83 -10.66
C TYR A 49 -2.56 12.60 -11.30
N ILE A 50 -2.60 12.53 -12.64
CA ILE A 50 -3.14 11.37 -13.36
C ILE A 50 -2.37 10.10 -13.01
N VAL A 51 -1.03 10.15 -12.98
CA VAL A 51 -0.19 9.00 -12.61
C VAL A 51 -0.44 8.58 -11.16
N HIS A 52 -0.53 9.52 -10.23
CA HIS A 52 -0.83 9.24 -8.83
C HIS A 52 -2.19 8.57 -8.67
N VAL A 53 -3.24 9.15 -9.25
CA VAL A 53 -4.62 8.64 -9.18
C VAL A 53 -4.77 7.30 -9.89
N SER A 54 -3.97 6.99 -10.92
CA SER A 54 -4.02 5.66 -11.56
C SER A 54 -3.74 4.50 -10.59
N GLY A 55 -3.04 4.76 -9.47
CA GLY A 55 -2.62 3.72 -8.53
C GLY A 55 -1.46 2.84 -9.01
N LEU A 56 -1.05 2.95 -10.27
CA LEU A 56 0.08 2.19 -10.82
C LEU A 56 1.38 2.34 -10.00
N PRO A 57 1.74 3.55 -9.50
CA PRO A 57 2.92 3.70 -8.66
C PRO A 57 2.86 2.87 -7.36
N VAL A 58 1.66 2.67 -6.80
CA VAL A 58 1.46 1.88 -5.57
C VAL A 58 1.76 0.41 -5.84
N TRP A 59 1.18 -0.15 -6.90
CA TRP A 59 1.45 -1.53 -7.31
C TRP A 59 2.92 -1.77 -7.63
N TRP A 60 3.56 -0.82 -8.31
CA TRP A 60 4.99 -0.87 -8.56
C TRP A 60 5.81 -0.81 -7.27
N GLY A 61 5.40 0.03 -6.32
CA GLY A 61 5.99 0.09 -4.97
C GLY A 61 5.89 -1.25 -4.25
N HIS A 62 4.68 -1.83 -4.20
CA HIS A 62 4.42 -3.14 -3.58
C HIS A 62 5.30 -4.25 -4.18
N PHE A 63 5.39 -4.31 -5.52
CA PHE A 63 6.26 -5.25 -6.21
C PHE A 63 7.73 -5.06 -5.82
N LYS A 64 8.24 -3.82 -5.83
CA LYS A 64 9.62 -3.51 -5.43
C LYS A 64 9.90 -3.89 -3.99
N THR A 65 8.97 -3.59 -3.07
CA THR A 65 9.06 -3.96 -1.66
C THR A 65 9.14 -5.47 -1.50
N LEU A 66 8.22 -6.21 -2.12
CA LEU A 66 8.22 -7.68 -2.11
C LEU A 66 9.53 -8.25 -2.63
N TYR A 67 9.96 -7.82 -3.82
CA TYR A 67 11.18 -8.31 -4.43
C TYR A 67 12.41 -8.03 -3.56
N THR A 68 12.58 -6.77 -3.12
CA THR A 68 13.71 -6.32 -2.29
C THR A 68 13.77 -7.08 -0.97
N ASN A 69 12.62 -7.29 -0.32
CA ASN A 69 12.52 -8.04 0.92
C ASN A 69 12.86 -9.52 0.70
N ALA A 70 12.34 -10.14 -0.37
CA ALA A 70 12.57 -11.55 -0.66
C ALA A 70 14.07 -11.88 -0.91
N ILE A 71 14.79 -10.98 -1.58
CA ILE A 71 16.25 -11.11 -1.80
C ILE A 71 17.10 -10.68 -0.61
N GLY A 72 16.48 -10.29 0.52
CA GLY A 72 17.19 -9.93 1.76
C GLY A 72 17.88 -8.57 1.70
N ARG A 73 17.43 -7.68 0.81
CA ARG A 73 17.99 -6.33 0.64
C ARG A 73 17.13 -5.24 1.29
N CYS A 74 16.23 -5.60 2.21
CA CYS A 74 15.51 -4.60 3.01
C CYS A 74 16.53 -3.75 3.80
N ARG A 75 16.41 -2.43 3.62
CA ARG A 75 17.23 -1.40 4.28
C ARG A 75 16.35 -0.27 4.82
N ASP A 76 15.06 -0.49 4.91
CA ASP A 76 14.10 0.49 5.40
C ASP A 76 14.37 0.79 6.88
N SER A 77 14.54 2.07 7.21
CA SER A 77 14.92 2.53 8.55
C SER A 77 13.94 2.12 9.65
N TYR A 78 12.67 1.94 9.29
CA TYR A 78 11.60 1.52 10.20
C TYR A 78 11.54 0.01 10.45
N VAL A 79 12.28 -0.81 9.69
CA VAL A 79 12.37 -2.25 9.94
C VAL A 79 13.56 -2.52 10.86
N PRO A 80 13.34 -2.91 12.13
CA PRO A 80 14.44 -3.14 13.06
C PRO A 80 15.26 -4.37 12.61
N PRO A 81 16.55 -4.48 12.99
CA PRO A 81 17.40 -5.61 12.59
C PRO A 81 16.81 -6.98 12.92
N LYS A 82 16.12 -7.10 14.07
CA LYS A 82 15.42 -8.33 14.50
C LYS A 82 14.21 -8.68 13.61
N GLY A 83 13.65 -7.71 12.89
CA GLY A 83 12.50 -7.88 11.98
C GLY A 83 12.89 -8.30 10.56
N LEU A 84 14.16 -8.10 10.15
CA LEU A 84 14.61 -8.39 8.78
C LEU A 84 14.37 -9.85 8.35
N PRO A 85 14.69 -10.88 9.16
CA PRO A 85 14.41 -12.27 8.76
C PRO A 85 12.92 -12.54 8.57
N LYS A 86 12.07 -11.90 9.40
CA LYS A 86 10.61 -12.06 9.36
C LYS A 86 10.03 -11.48 8.06
N VAL A 87 10.41 -10.25 7.73
CA VAL A 87 10.00 -9.55 6.50
C VAL A 87 10.47 -10.31 5.25
N GLN A 88 11.70 -10.84 5.28
CA GLN A 88 12.23 -11.63 4.17
C GLN A 88 11.45 -12.95 3.99
N ALA A 89 11.19 -13.67 5.07
CA ALA A 89 10.42 -14.92 5.02
C ALA A 89 8.99 -14.69 4.54
N GLU A 90 8.33 -13.62 5.02
CA GLU A 90 7.00 -13.23 4.55
C GLU A 90 6.99 -12.95 3.04
N ALA A 91 7.93 -12.12 2.55
CA ALA A 91 7.98 -11.78 1.14
C ALA A 91 8.19 -13.02 0.24
N ARG A 92 9.06 -13.95 0.66
CA ARG A 92 9.27 -15.22 -0.05
C ARG A 92 8.02 -16.09 -0.06
N ALA A 93 7.33 -16.21 1.07
CA ALA A 93 6.08 -16.97 1.17
C ALA A 93 4.98 -16.36 0.28
N MET A 94 4.86 -15.03 0.26
CA MET A 94 3.91 -14.32 -0.59
C MET A 94 4.19 -14.52 -2.08
N ILE A 95 5.45 -14.42 -2.50
CA ILE A 95 5.84 -14.69 -3.89
C ILE A 95 5.55 -16.14 -4.26
N ALA A 96 5.88 -17.11 -3.40
CA ALA A 96 5.59 -18.52 -3.63
C ALA A 96 4.08 -18.76 -3.79
N PHE A 97 3.26 -18.11 -2.95
CA PHE A 97 1.81 -18.15 -3.08
C PHE A 97 1.34 -17.60 -4.44
N TYR A 98 1.83 -16.44 -4.88
CA TYR A 98 1.43 -15.89 -6.17
C TYR A 98 1.88 -16.74 -7.36
N VAL A 99 3.08 -17.31 -7.32
CA VAL A 99 3.56 -18.24 -8.36
C VAL A 99 2.67 -19.47 -8.42
N MET A 100 2.30 -20.03 -7.27
CA MET A 100 1.39 -21.17 -7.19
C MET A 100 0.01 -20.83 -7.75
N VAL A 101 -0.59 -19.71 -7.32
CA VAL A 101 -1.90 -19.25 -7.82
C VAL A 101 -1.85 -19.04 -9.33
N LEU A 102 -0.81 -18.38 -9.85
CA LEU A 102 -0.65 -18.14 -11.29
C LEU A 102 -0.53 -19.46 -12.06
N GLY A 103 0.28 -20.40 -11.56
CA GLY A 103 0.43 -21.73 -12.16
C GLY A 103 -0.89 -22.50 -12.23
N LEU A 104 -1.64 -22.51 -11.12
CA LEU A 104 -2.97 -23.13 -11.06
C LEU A 104 -3.96 -22.41 -11.98
N ALA A 105 -3.94 -21.08 -12.01
CA ALA A 105 -4.83 -20.30 -12.86
C ALA A 105 -4.60 -20.57 -14.34
N VAL A 106 -3.35 -20.70 -14.77
CA VAL A 106 -2.99 -21.06 -16.15
C VAL A 106 -3.41 -22.50 -16.44
N TRP A 107 -3.11 -23.44 -15.54
CA TRP A 107 -3.44 -24.86 -15.69
C TRP A 107 -4.95 -25.09 -15.84
N PHE A 108 -5.75 -24.47 -14.97
CA PHE A 108 -7.22 -24.59 -14.97
C PHE A 108 -7.91 -23.57 -15.89
N LYS A 109 -7.16 -22.72 -16.60
CA LYS A 109 -7.70 -21.61 -17.42
C LYS A 109 -8.67 -20.71 -16.64
N ALA A 110 -8.35 -20.46 -15.36
CA ALA A 110 -9.20 -19.74 -14.42
C ALA A 110 -9.16 -18.22 -14.65
N SER A 111 -9.70 -17.75 -15.77
CA SER A 111 -9.84 -16.32 -16.09
C SER A 111 -10.67 -15.55 -15.06
N VAL A 112 -11.50 -16.26 -14.28
CA VAL A 112 -12.31 -15.68 -13.18
C VAL A 112 -11.47 -14.84 -12.21
N LEU A 113 -10.22 -15.22 -11.92
CA LEU A 113 -9.34 -14.47 -11.02
C LEU A 113 -9.04 -13.06 -11.52
N LEU A 114 -9.04 -12.84 -12.84
CA LEU A 114 -8.89 -11.50 -13.40
C LEU A 114 -10.06 -10.61 -12.97
N TYR A 115 -11.29 -11.13 -12.99
CA TYR A 115 -12.50 -10.36 -12.75
C TYR A 115 -12.85 -10.22 -11.27
N VAL A 116 -12.57 -11.23 -10.44
CA VAL A 116 -12.94 -11.21 -9.02
C VAL A 116 -11.83 -10.67 -8.11
N TRP A 117 -10.60 -10.57 -8.62
CA TRP A 117 -9.45 -10.13 -7.83
C TRP A 117 -8.66 -9.01 -8.51
N ILE A 118 -8.08 -9.24 -9.69
CA ILE A 118 -7.16 -8.28 -10.30
C ILE A 118 -7.86 -6.97 -10.70
N VAL A 119 -8.95 -7.05 -11.45
CA VAL A 119 -9.70 -5.88 -11.93
C VAL A 119 -10.25 -5.06 -10.74
N PRO A 120 -10.93 -5.64 -9.74
CA PRO A 120 -11.39 -4.88 -8.56
C PRO A 120 -10.24 -4.22 -7.80
N ALA A 121 -9.12 -4.92 -7.60
CA ALA A 121 -7.96 -4.37 -6.88
C ALA A 121 -7.38 -3.16 -7.62
N LEU A 122 -7.22 -3.23 -8.94
CA LEU A 122 -6.75 -2.12 -9.76
C LEU A 122 -7.72 -0.94 -9.73
N LEU A 123 -9.02 -1.18 -9.90
CA LEU A 123 -10.04 -0.15 -9.91
C LEU A 123 -10.24 0.52 -8.54
N GLY A 124 -9.96 -0.17 -7.44
CA GLY A 124 -10.05 0.40 -6.09
C GLY A 124 -9.00 1.47 -5.80
N GLN A 125 -7.83 1.42 -6.45
CA GLN A 125 -6.75 2.37 -6.16
C GLN A 125 -7.11 3.82 -6.49
N PRO A 126 -7.67 4.16 -7.67
CA PRO A 126 -8.11 5.53 -7.94
C PRO A 126 -9.02 6.13 -6.88
N PHE A 127 -10.00 5.36 -6.39
CA PHE A 127 -10.90 5.84 -5.33
C PHE A 127 -10.14 6.11 -4.04
N LEU A 128 -9.28 5.19 -3.62
CA LEU A 128 -8.47 5.35 -2.41
C LEU A 128 -7.48 6.52 -2.52
N ARG A 129 -6.84 6.72 -3.68
CA ARG A 129 -5.90 7.83 -3.87
C ARG A 129 -6.61 9.19 -3.84
N LEU A 130 -7.78 9.29 -4.47
CA LEU A 130 -8.60 10.50 -4.41
C LEU A 130 -9.06 10.79 -2.99
N TYR A 131 -9.50 9.76 -2.25
CA TYR A 131 -9.90 9.85 -0.85
C TYR A 131 -8.75 10.41 0.02
N LEU A 132 -7.56 9.80 -0.06
CA LEU A 132 -6.39 10.23 0.72
C LEU A 132 -5.88 11.63 0.35
N LEU A 133 -5.93 12.00 -0.94
CA LEU A 133 -5.59 13.36 -1.37
C LEU A 133 -6.58 14.40 -0.84
N ALA A 134 -7.87 14.06 -0.76
CA ALA A 134 -8.87 14.96 -0.21
C ALA A 134 -8.63 15.19 1.30
N GLU A 135 -8.33 14.13 2.04
CA GLU A 135 -8.11 14.21 3.50
C GLU A 135 -6.79 14.88 3.88
N HIS A 136 -5.67 14.51 3.24
CA HIS A 136 -4.33 14.92 3.67
C HIS A 136 -3.57 15.78 2.66
N GLY A 137 -4.04 15.85 1.42
CA GLY A 137 -3.35 16.59 0.36
C GLY A 137 -3.30 18.09 0.68
N ARG A 138 -2.09 18.64 0.69
CA ARG A 138 -1.78 20.04 1.01
C ARG A 138 -2.12 20.47 2.44
N CYS A 139 -2.28 19.52 3.37
CA CYS A 139 -2.33 19.83 4.79
C CYS A 139 -0.93 20.14 5.34
N PRO A 140 -0.80 20.94 6.42
CA PRO A 140 0.47 21.27 7.04
C PRO A 140 1.25 20.05 7.56
N PHE A 141 2.59 20.15 7.50
CA PHE A 141 3.52 19.19 8.10
C PHE A 141 3.73 19.49 9.58
N VAL A 142 2.69 19.21 10.38
CA VAL A 142 2.67 19.45 11.83
C VAL A 142 2.14 18.22 12.57
N ALA A 143 2.55 18.08 13.83
CA ALA A 143 2.11 16.96 14.67
C ALA A 143 0.61 17.01 15.03
N ASN A 144 -0.03 18.19 14.96
CA ASN A 144 -1.45 18.32 15.27
C ASN A 144 -2.31 17.64 14.17
N MET A 145 -2.93 16.51 14.53
CA MET A 145 -3.76 15.72 13.61
C MET A 145 -4.97 16.49 13.06
N LEU A 146 -5.49 17.47 13.80
CA LEU A 146 -6.63 18.27 13.35
C LEU A 146 -6.23 19.32 12.30
N GLU A 147 -4.97 19.71 12.28
CA GLU A 147 -4.43 20.62 11.26
C GLU A 147 -3.90 19.83 10.06
N ASN A 148 -3.25 18.70 10.30
CA ASN A 148 -2.60 17.90 9.25
C ASN A 148 -3.54 16.97 8.46
N SER A 149 -4.85 17.02 8.76
CA SER A 149 -5.92 16.30 8.08
C SER A 149 -7.14 17.20 7.90
N ARG A 150 -8.08 16.80 7.04
CA ARG A 150 -9.36 17.50 6.83
C ARG A 150 -10.50 16.51 6.75
N THR A 151 -11.64 16.90 7.33
CA THR A 151 -12.90 16.19 7.12
C THR A 151 -13.46 16.53 5.74
N THR A 152 -13.64 15.51 4.89
CA THR A 152 -14.22 15.68 3.56
C THR A 152 -15.60 15.07 3.47
N LEU A 153 -16.59 15.84 3.01
CA LEU A 153 -17.91 15.30 2.69
C LEU A 153 -17.80 14.51 1.38
N THR A 154 -18.21 13.24 1.42
CA THR A 154 -18.29 12.38 0.23
C THR A 154 -19.73 12.15 -0.19
N ASN A 155 -19.92 11.58 -1.39
CA ASN A 155 -21.24 11.29 -1.96
C ASN A 155 -21.93 10.11 -1.23
N TRP A 156 -23.23 9.93 -1.48
CA TRP A 156 -24.04 8.91 -0.82
C TRP A 156 -23.49 7.49 -0.99
N LEU A 157 -22.95 7.15 -2.16
CA LEU A 157 -22.42 5.81 -2.45
C LEU A 157 -21.20 5.50 -1.57
N VAL A 158 -20.24 6.41 -1.50
CA VAL A 158 -19.02 6.22 -0.69
C VAL A 158 -19.35 6.15 0.80
N ARG A 159 -20.34 6.91 1.29
CA ARG A 159 -20.79 6.83 2.70
C ARG A 159 -21.41 5.48 3.08
N LYS A 160 -21.83 4.66 2.11
CA LYS A 160 -22.38 3.32 2.37
C LYS A 160 -21.32 2.22 2.41
N LEU A 161 -20.06 2.55 2.09
CA LEU A 161 -18.93 1.62 2.12
C LEU A 161 -18.13 1.68 3.44
N ALA A 162 -18.30 2.74 4.23
CA ALA A 162 -17.58 3.02 5.48
C ALA A 162 -18.44 2.74 6.71
#